data_AF-A0A8T5TJP8-F1
#
_entry.id   AF-A0A8T5TJP8-F1
#
_cell.length_a   1.000
_cell.length_b   1.000
_cell.length_c   1.000
_cell.angle_alpha   90.00
_cell.angle_beta   90.00
_cell.angle_gamma   90.00
#
_symmetry.space_group_name_H-M   'P 1'
#
loop_
_entity.id
_entity.type
_entity.pdbx_description
1 polymer ?
#
loop_
_entity_poly.entity_id
_entity_poly.type
_entity_poly.pdbx_seq_one_letter_code
_entity_poly.pdbx_strand_id
1 'polypeptide(L)'
;MNNRNSCKDPMEVLGRSKGYSQKELIKNLPRHYKYNSNLLNQIKNTPEVILRNLGSPIAKKVDKMLKEIFAEAYRAKQFTRTEINNKSVLFGVVLLKHKVMDLVLDYFHKRWPQCIICLYNEHTQLTGIINEKGITQEIKQSLKEVVKKISRKRQISPYFEDIQFSNDEIFETLYQSQNIKERKNTRYFNSMIPKHCFKLPGMRKGVEKRFTSKNKKIEEYFK
;
A
#
# COMPACT_ATOMS: atom_id res chain seq x y z
N MET A 1 11.38 -18.24 -39.36
CA MET A 1 11.26 -16.77 -39.35
C MET A 1 10.21 -16.38 -38.30
N ASN A 2 10.64 -15.95 -37.11
CA ASN A 2 9.73 -15.44 -36.07
C ASN A 2 10.12 -14.00 -35.77
N ASN A 3 9.31 -13.05 -36.23
CA ASN A 3 9.40 -11.63 -35.91
C ASN A 3 9.23 -11.44 -34.39
N ARG A 4 10.34 -11.47 -33.65
CA ARG A 4 10.44 -10.80 -32.35
C ARG A 4 10.52 -9.30 -32.62
N ASN A 5 9.41 -8.69 -33.04
CA ASN A 5 9.26 -7.24 -33.02
C ASN A 5 9.32 -6.82 -31.55
N SER A 6 10.52 -6.46 -31.11
CA SER A 6 10.79 -6.02 -29.76
C SER A 6 9.92 -4.81 -29.46
N CYS A 7 8.93 -5.03 -28.60
CA CYS A 7 8.18 -4.02 -27.87
C CYS A 7 9.11 -3.28 -26.88
N LYS A 8 10.29 -2.86 -27.36
CA LYS A 8 11.25 -2.06 -26.61
C LYS A 8 10.91 -0.61 -26.88
N ASP A 9 10.83 0.14 -25.80
CA ASP A 9 10.48 1.53 -25.84
C ASP A 9 11.59 2.30 -26.57
N PRO A 10 11.27 3.08 -27.62
CA PRO A 10 12.27 3.77 -28.44
C PRO A 10 13.17 4.72 -27.62
N MET A 11 12.72 5.12 -26.42
CA MET A 11 13.47 5.97 -25.49
C MET A 11 14.29 5.19 -24.45
N GLU A 12 14.09 3.87 -24.33
CA GLU A 12 14.81 2.98 -23.39
C GLU A 12 16.31 2.88 -23.76
N VAL A 13 16.62 2.97 -25.06
CA VAL A 13 17.98 2.89 -25.62
C VAL A 13 18.85 4.09 -25.21
N LEU A 14 18.23 5.23 -24.87
CA LEU A 14 18.96 6.48 -24.62
C LEU A 14 19.29 6.75 -23.15
N GLY A 15 18.88 5.90 -22.20
CA GLY A 15 19.19 6.04 -20.77
C GLY A 15 18.77 7.39 -20.13
N ARG A 16 18.00 8.22 -20.85
CA ARG A 16 17.65 9.60 -20.51
C ARG A 16 16.15 9.84 -20.35
N SER A 17 15.32 8.81 -20.47
CA SER A 17 13.90 8.94 -20.21
C SER A 17 13.65 9.12 -18.71
N LYS A 18 13.46 10.36 -18.28
CA LYS A 18 12.82 10.67 -17.01
C LYS A 18 11.30 10.56 -17.20
N GLY A 19 10.55 10.18 -16.17
CA GLY A 19 9.08 10.12 -16.23
C GLY A 19 8.50 8.82 -16.82
N TYR A 20 7.19 8.81 -17.01
CA TYR A 20 6.41 7.63 -17.37
C TYR A 20 6.02 7.61 -18.85
N SER A 21 5.80 6.41 -19.38
CA SER A 21 5.32 6.23 -20.75
C SER A 21 3.89 6.72 -20.93
N GLN A 22 3.51 7.08 -22.16
CA GLN A 22 2.13 7.50 -22.44
C GLN A 22 1.12 6.38 -22.10
N LYS A 23 1.50 5.12 -22.32
CA LYS A 23 0.70 3.93 -21.98
C LYS A 23 0.49 3.81 -20.47
N GLU A 24 1.54 3.97 -19.67
CA GLU A 24 1.45 3.93 -18.20
C GLU A 24 0.61 5.08 -17.65
N LEU A 25 0.73 6.27 -18.25
CA LEU A 25 -0.09 7.42 -17.90
C LEU A 25 -1.56 7.13 -18.14
N ILE A 26 -1.94 6.71 -19.35
CA ILE A 26 -3.33 6.41 -19.69
C ILE A 26 -3.90 5.32 -18.77
N LYS A 27 -3.11 4.29 -18.44
CA LYS A 27 -3.53 3.18 -17.58
C LYS A 27 -3.75 3.60 -16.13
N ASN A 28 -2.87 4.43 -15.57
CA ASN A 28 -2.83 4.66 -14.12
C ASN A 28 -3.38 6.02 -13.67
N LEU A 29 -3.43 7.04 -14.54
CA LEU A 29 -3.99 8.35 -14.18
C LEU A 29 -5.44 8.31 -13.68
N PRO A 30 -6.35 7.47 -14.24
CA PRO A 30 -7.73 7.37 -13.76
C PRO A 30 -7.86 7.01 -12.28
N ARG A 31 -6.79 6.50 -11.68
CA ARG A 31 -6.72 6.15 -10.26
C ARG A 31 -6.60 7.38 -9.36
N HIS A 32 -6.12 8.50 -9.88
CA HIS A 32 -5.87 9.69 -9.09
C HIS A 32 -7.19 10.37 -8.67
N TYR A 33 -7.33 10.80 -7.41
CA TYR A 33 -8.57 11.44 -6.94
C TYR A 33 -8.94 12.74 -7.68
N LYS A 34 -7.95 13.52 -8.13
CA LYS A 34 -8.13 14.72 -8.98
C LYS A 34 -8.15 14.42 -10.50
N TYR A 35 -8.42 13.18 -10.88
CA TYR A 35 -8.48 12.83 -12.29
C TYR A 35 -9.58 13.62 -13.01
N ASN A 36 -9.30 14.04 -14.24
CA ASN A 36 -10.24 14.71 -15.13
C ASN A 36 -10.09 14.11 -16.53
N SER A 37 -11.19 13.80 -17.20
CA SER A 37 -11.22 13.26 -18.58
C SER A 37 -10.52 14.18 -19.59
N ASN A 38 -10.59 15.50 -19.39
CA ASN A 38 -9.91 16.46 -20.25
C ASN A 38 -8.38 16.29 -20.20
N LEU A 39 -7.84 15.91 -19.04
CA LEU A 39 -6.41 15.66 -18.87
C LEU A 39 -5.97 14.42 -19.66
N LEU A 40 -6.82 13.40 -19.75
CA LEU A 40 -6.54 12.20 -20.55
C LEU A 40 -6.47 12.53 -22.04
N ASN A 41 -7.38 13.37 -22.54
CA ASN A 41 -7.38 13.81 -23.93
C ASN A 41 -6.13 14.65 -24.24
N GLN A 42 -5.72 15.53 -23.33
CA GLN A 42 -4.46 16.27 -23.45
C GLN A 42 -3.25 15.33 -23.53
N ILE A 43 -3.20 14.29 -22.69
CA ILE A 43 -2.12 13.29 -22.72
C ILE A 43 -2.10 12.52 -24.04
N LYS A 44 -3.26 12.15 -24.59
CA LYS A 44 -3.36 11.44 -25.88
C LYS A 44 -2.84 12.28 -27.04
N ASN A 45 -3.12 13.58 -27.02
CA ASN A 45 -2.72 14.51 -28.09
C ASN A 45 -1.28 15.02 -27.94
N THR A 46 -0.63 14.80 -26.78
CA THR A 46 0.73 15.27 -26.53
C THR A 46 1.74 14.19 -26.96
N PRO A 47 2.78 14.54 -27.74
CA PRO A 47 3.87 13.63 -28.07
C PRO A 47 4.54 13.04 -26.82
N GLU A 48 4.83 11.75 -26.84
CA GLU A 48 5.42 11.03 -25.70
C GLU A 48 6.76 11.62 -25.24
N VAL A 49 7.57 12.12 -26.18
CA VAL A 49 8.85 12.81 -25.90
C VAL A 49 8.64 14.02 -24.97
N ILE A 50 7.55 14.77 -25.16
CA ILE A 50 7.20 15.94 -24.35
C ILE A 50 6.67 15.54 -22.97
N LEU A 51 5.99 14.40 -22.87
CA LEU A 51 5.52 13.90 -21.57
C LEU A 51 6.68 13.41 -20.70
N ARG A 52 7.72 12.82 -21.30
CA ARG A 52 8.89 12.29 -20.60
C ARG A 52 9.96 13.33 -20.31
N ASN A 53 10.11 14.36 -21.15
CA ASN A 53 11.14 15.38 -20.90
C ASN A 53 10.87 16.24 -19.64
N LEU A 54 9.66 16.17 -19.06
CA LEU A 54 9.22 16.97 -17.90
C LEU A 54 9.42 18.49 -18.08
N GLY A 55 9.57 18.97 -19.32
CA GLY A 55 9.78 20.38 -19.63
C GLY A 55 8.47 21.17 -19.58
N SER A 56 7.36 20.54 -19.96
CA SER A 56 6.05 21.19 -19.96
C SER A 56 5.36 21.15 -18.58
N PRO A 57 4.54 22.17 -18.24
CA PRO A 57 3.74 22.16 -17.01
C PRO A 57 2.80 20.96 -16.90
N ILE A 58 2.24 20.51 -18.04
CA ILE A 58 1.36 19.34 -18.13
C ILE A 58 2.14 18.08 -17.77
N ALA A 59 3.32 17.87 -18.38
CA ALA A 59 4.17 16.72 -18.08
C ALA A 59 4.55 16.64 -16.60
N LYS A 60 4.97 17.77 -15.99
CA LYS A 60 5.28 17.84 -14.55
C LYS A 60 4.08 17.51 -13.68
N LYS A 61 2.90 18.03 -14.01
CA LYS A 61 1.67 17.79 -13.27
C LYS A 61 1.29 16.31 -13.29
N VAL A 62 1.31 15.71 -14.48
CA VAL A 62 0.93 14.32 -14.72
C VAL A 62 1.92 13.36 -14.06
N ASP A 63 3.23 13.61 -14.16
CA ASP A 63 4.27 12.85 -13.46
C ASP A 63 4.12 12.91 -11.93
N LYS A 64 3.84 14.10 -11.39
CA LYS A 64 3.58 14.28 -9.96
C LYS A 64 2.36 13.48 -9.50
N MET A 65 1.25 13.57 -10.24
CA MET A 65 0.04 12.79 -9.93
C MET A 65 0.34 11.28 -9.91
N LEU A 66 1.10 10.79 -10.87
CA LEU A 66 1.43 9.37 -10.92
C LEU A 66 2.36 8.93 -9.78
N LYS A 67 3.36 9.75 -9.45
CA LYS A 67 4.21 9.54 -8.27
C LYS A 67 3.39 9.50 -6.97
N GLU A 68 2.39 10.37 -6.84
CA GLU A 68 1.48 10.37 -5.67
C GLU A 68 0.70 9.04 -5.58
N ILE A 69 0.15 8.54 -6.70
CA ILE A 69 -0.55 7.25 -6.77
C ILE A 69 0.37 6.11 -6.33
N PHE A 70 1.55 5.99 -6.93
CA PHE A 70 2.46 4.90 -6.63
C PHE A 70 3.07 4.98 -5.24
N ALA A 71 3.38 6.18 -4.76
CA ALA A 71 3.86 6.38 -3.39
C ALA A 71 2.79 5.98 -2.38
N GLU A 72 1.51 6.31 -2.61
CA GLU A 72 0.42 5.87 -1.74
C GLU A 72 0.28 4.35 -1.76
N ALA A 73 0.23 3.73 -2.94
CA ALA A 73 0.14 2.28 -3.06
C ALA A 73 1.34 1.56 -2.40
N TYR A 74 2.55 2.09 -2.56
CA TYR A 74 3.76 1.54 -1.94
C TYR A 74 3.71 1.63 -0.41
N ARG A 75 3.35 2.81 0.13
CA ARG A 75 3.18 2.98 1.58
C ARG A 75 2.10 2.05 2.14
N ALA A 76 0.98 1.91 1.44
CA ALA A 76 -0.08 1.00 1.86
C ALA A 76 0.43 -0.46 1.90
N LYS A 77 1.18 -0.92 0.90
CA LYS A 77 1.77 -2.26 0.91
C LYS A 77 2.73 -2.50 2.09
N GLN A 78 3.44 -1.47 2.53
CA GLN A 78 4.41 -1.57 3.62
C GLN A 78 3.81 -1.45 5.02
N PHE A 79 2.85 -0.53 5.19
CA PHE A 79 2.37 -0.13 6.51
C PHE A 79 0.95 -0.65 6.83
N THR A 80 0.34 -1.43 5.94
CA THR A 80 -0.91 -2.12 6.27
C THR A 80 -0.61 -3.28 7.19
N ARG A 81 -1.13 -3.21 8.41
CA ARG A 81 -1.14 -4.36 9.31
C ARG A 81 -2.39 -5.18 9.04
N THR A 82 -2.17 -6.46 8.79
CA THR A 82 -3.22 -7.43 8.51
C THR A 82 -3.30 -8.44 9.62
N GLU A 83 -4.51 -8.81 10.01
CA GLU A 83 -4.82 -9.90 10.91
C GLU A 83 -5.35 -11.07 10.08
N ILE A 84 -5.09 -12.30 10.54
CA ILE A 84 -5.60 -13.49 9.89
C ILE A 84 -6.54 -14.22 10.84
N ASN A 85 -7.67 -14.66 10.31
CA ASN A 85 -8.61 -15.51 11.03
C ASN A 85 -8.29 -16.99 10.79
N ASN A 86 -8.71 -17.87 11.71
CA ASN A 86 -8.60 -19.33 11.61
C ASN A 86 -9.31 -19.95 10.39
N LYS A 87 -10.04 -19.14 9.62
CA LYS A 87 -10.72 -19.52 8.36
C LYS A 87 -10.04 -18.99 7.11
N SER A 88 -8.75 -18.66 7.17
CA SER A 88 -7.95 -18.16 6.03
C SER A 88 -8.48 -16.84 5.45
N VAL A 89 -9.00 -15.96 6.31
CA VAL A 89 -9.42 -14.61 5.93
C VAL A 89 -8.39 -13.64 6.49
N LEU A 90 -7.66 -13.00 5.59
CA LEU A 90 -6.73 -11.93 5.93
C LEU A 90 -7.49 -10.61 5.87
N PHE A 91 -7.49 -9.82 6.95
CA PHE A 91 -8.20 -8.56 6.99
C PHE A 91 -7.37 -7.44 7.58
N GLY A 92 -7.63 -6.21 7.14
CA GLY A 92 -6.87 -5.05 7.59
C GLY A 92 -7.54 -3.73 7.24
N VAL A 93 -6.97 -2.66 7.77
CA VAL A 93 -7.45 -1.29 7.55
C VAL A 93 -6.40 -0.49 6.82
N VAL A 94 -6.83 0.24 5.79
CA VAL A 94 -5.99 1.09 4.95
C VAL A 94 -6.56 2.50 4.89
N LEU A 95 -5.69 3.45 4.58
CA LEU A 95 -6.07 4.85 4.35
C LEU A 95 -5.60 5.24 2.96
N LEU A 96 -6.49 5.13 1.98
CA LEU A 96 -6.20 5.38 0.57
C LEU A 96 -7.09 6.51 0.05
N LYS A 97 -6.46 7.57 -0.44
CA LYS A 97 -7.12 8.69 -1.09
C LYS A 97 -7.36 8.43 -2.57
N HIS A 98 -6.40 7.78 -3.24
CA HIS A 98 -6.47 7.40 -4.65
C HIS A 98 -7.16 6.03 -4.80
N LYS A 99 -7.66 5.72 -5.99
CA LYS A 99 -8.26 4.42 -6.35
C LYS A 99 -7.15 3.40 -6.62
N VAL A 100 -6.46 2.98 -5.56
CA VAL A 100 -5.32 2.04 -5.59
C VAL A 100 -5.56 0.77 -4.77
N MET A 101 -6.79 0.56 -4.30
CA MET A 101 -7.15 -0.59 -3.47
C MET A 101 -6.81 -1.92 -4.16
N ASP A 102 -7.14 -2.05 -5.44
CA ASP A 102 -6.82 -3.21 -6.28
C ASP A 102 -5.30 -3.51 -6.33
N LEU A 103 -4.45 -2.49 -6.42
CA LEU A 103 -2.99 -2.66 -6.43
C LEU A 103 -2.45 -3.17 -5.09
N VAL A 104 -3.12 -2.82 -4.00
CA VAL A 104 -2.77 -3.30 -2.65
C VAL A 104 -3.29 -4.72 -2.48
N LEU A 105 -4.54 -5.00 -2.84
CA LEU A 105 -5.15 -6.34 -2.80
C LEU A 105 -4.36 -7.36 -3.63
N ASP A 106 -3.99 -7.02 -4.87
CA ASP A 106 -3.18 -7.88 -5.75
C ASP A 106 -1.81 -8.23 -5.12
N TYR A 107 -1.18 -7.28 -4.44
CA TYR A 107 0.08 -7.51 -3.74
C TYR A 107 -0.07 -8.51 -2.59
N PHE A 108 -1.11 -8.37 -1.77
CA PHE A 108 -1.37 -9.34 -0.69
C PHE A 108 -1.76 -10.70 -1.28
N HIS A 109 -2.56 -10.74 -2.35
CA HIS A 109 -3.01 -11.99 -2.96
C HIS A 109 -1.87 -12.80 -3.57
N LYS A 110 -0.89 -12.14 -4.20
CA LYS A 110 0.33 -12.79 -4.68
C LYS A 110 1.17 -13.45 -3.58
N ARG A 111 1.09 -12.93 -2.36
CA ARG A 111 1.82 -13.47 -1.19
C ARG A 111 1.03 -14.56 -0.46
N TRP A 112 -0.28 -14.39 -0.37
CA TRP A 112 -1.20 -15.31 0.29
C TRP A 112 -2.32 -15.74 -0.67
N PRO A 113 -2.03 -16.55 -1.69
CA PRO A 113 -2.99 -16.90 -2.74
C PRO A 113 -4.17 -17.74 -2.21
N GLN A 114 -3.95 -18.49 -1.14
CA GLN A 114 -4.96 -19.35 -0.50
C GLN A 114 -5.89 -18.59 0.46
N CYS A 115 -5.62 -17.30 0.72
CA CYS A 115 -6.40 -16.49 1.63
C CYS A 115 -7.36 -15.57 0.86
N ILE A 116 -8.55 -15.35 1.42
CA ILE A 116 -9.39 -14.22 1.01
C ILE A 116 -8.88 -12.99 1.75
N ILE A 117 -8.62 -11.91 1.02
CA ILE A 117 -8.08 -10.68 1.60
C ILE A 117 -9.14 -9.59 1.58
N CYS A 118 -9.37 -8.99 2.75
CA CYS A 118 -10.37 -7.96 2.98
C CYS A 118 -9.69 -6.69 3.53
N LEU A 119 -9.68 -5.61 2.77
CA LEU A 119 -9.10 -4.34 3.20
C LEU A 119 -10.17 -3.26 3.27
N TYR A 120 -10.35 -2.68 4.45
CA TYR A 120 -11.27 -1.56 4.65
C TYR A 120 -10.54 -0.23 4.46
N ASN A 121 -11.04 0.61 3.56
CA ASN A 121 -10.53 1.97 3.39
C ASN A 121 -11.27 2.95 4.29
N GLU A 122 -10.56 3.54 5.26
CA GLU A 122 -11.15 4.57 6.14
C GLU A 122 -11.59 5.82 5.38
N HIS A 123 -10.89 6.19 4.31
CA HIS A 123 -11.15 7.44 3.59
C HIS A 123 -12.42 7.34 2.73
N THR A 124 -12.61 6.22 2.02
CA THR A 124 -13.77 6.01 1.14
C THR A 124 -14.90 5.21 1.79
N GLN A 125 -14.66 4.62 2.97
CA GLN A 125 -15.59 3.74 3.69
C GLN A 125 -16.03 2.51 2.86
N LEU A 126 -15.14 2.04 1.99
CA LEU A 126 -15.36 0.85 1.15
C LEU A 126 -14.46 -0.28 1.63
N THR A 127 -14.99 -1.49 1.63
CA THR A 127 -14.20 -2.72 1.85
C THR A 127 -13.89 -3.34 0.49
N GLY A 128 -12.60 -3.39 0.16
CA GLY A 128 -12.10 -4.16 -0.97
C GLY A 128 -11.89 -5.61 -0.58
N ILE A 129 -12.29 -6.54 -1.44
CA ILE A 129 -12.20 -7.98 -1.24
C ILE A 129 -11.52 -8.57 -2.47
N ILE A 130 -10.57 -9.48 -2.28
CA ILE A 130 -10.03 -10.32 -3.34
C ILE A 130 -10.15 -11.79 -2.94
N ASN A 131 -10.77 -12.57 -3.82
CA ASN A 131 -10.93 -14.02 -3.64
C ASN A 131 -9.65 -14.77 -4.06
N GLU A 132 -9.56 -16.05 -3.71
CA GLU A 132 -8.47 -16.95 -4.11
C GLU A 132 -8.27 -17.06 -5.62
N LYS A 133 -9.33 -16.80 -6.40
CA LYS A 133 -9.29 -16.78 -7.87
C LYS A 133 -8.76 -15.45 -8.43
N GLY A 134 -8.34 -14.51 -7.58
CA GLY A 134 -7.88 -13.18 -7.98
C GLY A 134 -9.00 -12.19 -8.36
N ILE A 135 -10.27 -12.54 -8.12
CA ILE A 135 -11.41 -11.66 -8.43
C ILE A 135 -11.55 -10.61 -7.35
N THR A 136 -11.49 -9.33 -7.74
CA THR A 136 -11.65 -8.18 -6.85
C THR A 136 -13.08 -7.65 -6.82
N GLN A 137 -13.55 -7.25 -5.65
CA GLN A 137 -14.87 -6.65 -5.41
C GLN A 137 -14.76 -5.52 -4.39
N GLU A 138 -15.55 -4.46 -4.56
CA GLU A 138 -15.65 -3.36 -3.59
C GLU A 138 -17.08 -3.30 -3.04
N ILE A 139 -17.23 -3.34 -1.71
CA ILE A 139 -18.53 -3.34 -1.03
C ILE A 139 -18.55 -2.24 0.02
N LYS A 140 -19.65 -1.47 0.06
CA LYS A 140 -19.90 -0.45 1.09
C LYS A 140 -20.48 -1.10 2.36
N GLN A 141 -19.64 -1.86 3.07
CA GLN A 141 -19.98 -2.50 4.35
C GLN A 141 -18.80 -2.41 5.31
N SER A 142 -19.07 -2.54 6.61
CA SER A 142 -18.02 -2.54 7.63
C SER A 142 -17.14 -3.79 7.53
N LEU A 143 -15.85 -3.66 7.89
CA LEU A 143 -14.90 -4.77 7.82
C LEU A 143 -15.39 -5.99 8.63
N LYS A 144 -15.92 -5.75 9.83
CA LYS A 144 -16.41 -6.81 10.72
C LYS A 144 -17.55 -7.61 10.10
N GLU A 145 -18.50 -6.95 9.44
CA GLU A 145 -19.62 -7.62 8.78
C GLU A 145 -19.15 -8.46 7.59
N VAL A 146 -18.26 -7.91 6.76
CA VAL A 146 -17.71 -8.60 5.58
C VAL A 146 -16.94 -9.84 6.01
N VAL A 147 -16.03 -9.70 6.99
CA VAL A 147 -15.25 -10.82 7.53
C VAL A 147 -16.17 -11.89 8.13
N LYS A 148 -17.21 -11.50 8.88
CA LYS A 148 -18.19 -12.44 9.45
C LYS A 148 -18.97 -13.20 8.36
N LYS A 149 -19.41 -12.52 7.31
CA LYS A 149 -20.14 -13.13 6.18
C LYS A 149 -19.27 -14.14 5.43
N ILE A 150 -18.02 -13.80 5.15
CA ILE A 150 -17.07 -14.69 4.44
C ILE A 150 -16.70 -15.87 5.34
N SER A 151 -16.39 -15.61 6.61
CA SER A 151 -16.01 -16.63 7.59
C SER A 151 -17.11 -17.66 7.85
N ARG A 152 -18.40 -17.30 7.74
CA ARG A 152 -19.50 -18.27 7.89
C ARG A 152 -19.53 -19.35 6.82
N LYS A 153 -19.06 -19.04 5.60
CA LYS A 153 -19.11 -19.96 4.46
C LYS A 153 -17.92 -20.91 4.39
N ARG A 154 -16.94 -20.77 5.30
CA ARG A 154 -15.68 -21.51 5.25
C ARG A 154 -15.50 -22.45 6.45
N GLN A 155 -14.85 -23.56 6.16
CA GLN A 155 -14.30 -24.47 7.17
C GLN A 155 -13.10 -23.83 7.87
N ILE A 156 -12.80 -24.31 9.07
CA ILE A 156 -11.61 -23.92 9.82
C ILE A 156 -10.40 -24.52 9.11
N SER A 157 -9.35 -23.73 8.95
CA SER A 157 -8.11 -24.17 8.32
C SER A 157 -7.16 -24.66 9.40
N PRO A 158 -6.67 -25.92 9.33
CA PRO A 158 -5.79 -26.47 10.35
C PRO A 158 -4.46 -25.70 10.47
N TYR A 159 -4.01 -25.04 9.40
CA TYR A 159 -2.80 -24.21 9.39
C TYR A 159 -2.86 -22.96 10.27
N PHE A 160 -4.07 -22.52 10.64
CA PHE A 160 -4.30 -21.28 11.38
C PHE A 160 -4.93 -21.50 12.75
N GLU A 161 -5.05 -22.76 13.19
CA GLU A 161 -5.52 -23.12 14.53
C GLU A 161 -4.49 -22.74 15.61
N ASP A 162 -3.20 -22.79 15.27
CA ASP A 162 -2.08 -22.54 16.20
C ASP A 162 -1.61 -21.07 16.25
N ILE A 163 -2.26 -20.14 15.54
CA ILE A 163 -1.90 -18.72 15.62
C ILE A 163 -2.38 -18.17 16.97
N GLN A 164 -1.52 -18.30 17.97
CA GLN A 164 -1.74 -17.76 19.33
C GLN A 164 -1.13 -16.36 19.51
N PHE A 165 -0.31 -15.90 18.57
CA PHE A 165 0.37 -14.62 18.69
C PHE A 165 -0.55 -13.45 18.34
N SER A 166 -0.59 -12.44 19.20
CA SER A 166 -1.20 -11.17 18.85
C SER A 166 -0.31 -10.44 17.83
N ASN A 167 -0.92 -9.70 16.91
CA ASN A 167 -0.16 -8.90 15.94
C ASN A 167 0.84 -7.95 16.63
N ASP A 168 0.44 -7.37 17.76
CA ASP A 168 1.32 -6.47 18.50
C ASP A 168 2.54 -7.20 19.07
N GLU A 169 2.39 -8.44 19.54
CA GLU A 169 3.51 -9.27 20.02
C GLU A 169 4.51 -9.56 18.89
N ILE A 170 4.02 -9.92 17.71
CA ILE A 170 4.88 -10.19 16.54
C ILE A 170 5.73 -8.95 16.21
N PHE A 171 5.10 -7.78 16.16
CA PHE A 171 5.82 -6.53 15.88
C PHE A 171 6.73 -6.14 17.05
N GLU A 172 6.34 -6.34 18.30
CA GLU A 172 7.19 -6.12 19.47
C GLU A 172 8.47 -6.97 19.39
N THR A 173 8.35 -8.27 19.16
CA THR A 173 9.49 -9.19 19.02
C THR A 173 10.37 -8.80 17.83
N LEU A 174 9.77 -8.42 16.69
CA LEU A 174 10.51 -7.99 15.51
C LEU A 174 11.31 -6.70 15.74
N TYR A 175 10.74 -5.70 16.41
CA TYR A 175 11.47 -4.46 16.71
C TYR A 175 12.52 -4.65 17.82
N GLN A 176 12.27 -5.57 18.76
CA GLN A 176 13.25 -5.94 19.77
C GLN A 176 14.46 -6.65 19.15
N SER A 177 14.25 -7.59 18.23
CA SER A 177 15.33 -8.34 17.59
C SER A 177 16.23 -7.48 16.69
N GLN A 178 15.71 -6.37 16.16
CA GLN A 178 16.48 -5.41 15.36
C GLN A 178 17.47 -4.56 16.19
N ASN A 179 17.30 -4.50 17.51
CA ASN A 179 18.13 -3.67 18.38
C ASN A 179 19.09 -4.54 19.19
N ILE A 180 20.39 -4.49 18.85
CA ILE A 180 21.44 -4.97 19.74
C ILE A 180 21.52 -4.00 20.92
N LYS A 181 21.43 -4.50 22.17
CA LYS A 181 21.38 -3.68 23.40
C LYS A 181 22.49 -2.62 23.46
N GLU A 182 23.68 -2.97 23.00
CA GLU A 182 24.89 -2.13 22.98
C GLU A 182 24.87 -1.02 21.92
N ARG A 183 24.05 -1.14 20.87
CA ARG A 183 23.97 -0.18 19.73
C ARG A 183 22.59 0.44 19.59
N LYS A 184 21.78 0.43 20.65
CA LYS A 184 20.41 0.93 20.63
C LYS A 184 20.37 2.44 20.40
N ASN A 185 20.19 2.86 19.15
CA ASN A 185 20.02 4.27 18.79
C ASN A 185 18.56 4.57 18.41
N THR A 186 17.75 4.88 19.43
CA THR A 186 16.33 5.21 19.26
C THR A 186 16.11 6.47 18.43
N ARG A 187 17.04 7.45 18.48
CA ARG A 187 16.96 8.68 17.69
C ARG A 187 17.09 8.39 16.19
N TYR A 188 18.04 7.54 15.80
CA TYR A 188 18.23 7.13 14.41
C TYR A 188 17.01 6.35 13.90
N PHE A 189 16.53 5.38 14.68
CA PHE A 189 15.30 4.63 14.35
C PHE A 189 14.10 5.56 14.12
N ASN A 190 13.88 6.55 15.00
CA ASN A 190 12.81 7.53 14.84
C ASN A 190 12.96 8.42 13.60
N SER A 191 14.19 8.64 13.12
CA SER A 191 14.43 9.41 11.89
C SER A 191 14.13 8.62 10.61
N MET A 192 14.15 7.28 10.68
CA MET A 192 13.88 6.41 9.52
C MET A 192 12.40 6.39 9.12
N ILE A 193 11.48 6.60 10.06
CA ILE A 193 10.04 6.58 9.80
C ILE A 193 9.52 8.01 9.67
N PRO A 194 9.07 8.45 8.49
CA PRO A 194 8.51 9.78 8.33
C PRO A 194 7.29 10.01 9.24
N LYS A 195 7.22 11.19 9.87
CA LYS A 195 6.16 11.52 10.85
C LYS A 195 4.73 11.31 10.33
N HIS A 196 4.51 11.50 9.03
CA HIS A 196 3.20 11.33 8.42
C HIS A 196 2.75 9.86 8.33
N CYS A 197 3.67 8.89 8.34
CA CYS A 197 3.35 7.46 8.31
C CYS A 197 2.65 7.01 9.60
N PHE A 198 2.89 7.66 10.74
CA PHE A 198 2.17 7.37 11.99
C PHE A 198 0.67 7.73 11.95
N LYS A 199 0.21 8.43 10.90
CA LYS A 199 -1.21 8.65 10.64
C LYS A 199 -1.86 7.47 9.90
N LEU A 200 -1.09 6.51 9.39
CA LEU A 200 -1.63 5.34 8.70
C LEU A 200 -2.22 4.35 9.71
N PRO A 201 -3.35 3.68 9.40
CA PRO A 201 -4.06 2.81 10.34
C PRO A 201 -3.16 1.75 10.98
N GLY A 202 -2.31 1.08 10.20
CA GLY A 202 -1.38 0.08 10.74
C GLY A 202 -0.31 0.64 11.68
N MET A 203 0.01 1.92 11.62
CA MET A 203 0.99 2.56 12.52
C MET A 203 0.32 3.35 13.66
N ARG A 204 -1.01 3.53 13.60
CA ARG A 204 -1.75 4.23 14.66
C ARG A 204 -1.77 3.34 15.90
N LYS A 205 -1.17 3.83 16.98
CA LYS A 205 -0.99 3.12 18.27
C LYS A 205 0.04 1.98 18.23
N GLY A 206 0.79 1.83 17.15
CA GLY A 206 1.83 0.83 17.05
C GLY A 206 2.96 1.02 18.07
N VAL A 207 3.62 -0.09 18.39
CA VAL A 207 4.78 -0.20 19.29
C VAL A 207 5.87 0.83 18.98
N GLU A 208 6.01 1.22 17.71
CA GLU A 208 6.95 2.21 17.18
C GLU A 208 6.83 3.55 17.90
N LYS A 209 5.63 3.92 18.37
CA LYS A 209 5.43 5.14 19.15
C LYS A 209 6.16 5.11 20.49
N ARG A 210 6.37 3.94 21.10
CA ARG A 210 7.14 3.78 22.35
C ARG A 210 8.62 4.07 22.16
N PHE A 211 9.13 3.97 20.93
CA PHE A 211 10.51 4.33 20.60
C PHE A 211 10.69 5.83 20.33
N THR A 212 9.59 6.59 20.18
CA THR A 212 9.63 8.05 20.02
C THR A 212 10.08 8.72 21.32
N SER A 213 11.21 9.42 21.29
CA SER A 213 11.79 10.11 22.47
C SER A 213 10.89 11.18 23.11
N LYS A 214 9.74 11.51 22.50
CA LYS A 214 8.76 12.48 23.03
C LYS A 214 7.69 11.86 23.94
N ASN A 215 7.66 10.54 24.10
CA ASN A 215 6.74 9.84 25.00
C ASN A 215 7.45 9.33 26.25
N LYS A 216 8.38 10.12 26.82
CA LYS A 216 8.70 9.92 28.24
C LYS A 216 7.41 10.17 29.00
N LYS A 217 6.95 9.20 29.79
CA LYS A 217 5.89 9.46 30.77
C LYS A 217 6.39 10.61 31.65
N ILE A 218 5.52 11.56 31.98
CA ILE A 218 5.84 12.70 32.86
C ILE A 218 6.48 12.22 34.17
N GLU A 219 6.16 11.01 34.60
CA GLU A 219 6.74 10.29 35.76
C GLU A 219 8.27 10.09 35.69
N GLU A 220 8.90 10.08 34.50
CA GLU A 220 10.36 9.95 34.36
C GLU A 220 11.14 11.25 34.60
N TYR A 221 10.45 12.37 34.85
CA TYR A 221 11.07 13.66 35.17
C TYR A 221 11.10 13.98 36.68
N PHE A 222 10.52 13.10 37.52
CA PHE A 222 10.48 13.26 38.99
C PHE A 222 11.41 12.29 39.74
N LYS A 223 12.56 11.94 39.15
CA LYS A 223 13.68 11.33 39.88
C LYS A 223 14.84 12.30 39.97
#